data_AF-A0A2I0QQ64-F1
#
_entry.id   AF-A0A2I0QQ64-F1
#
_cell.length_a   1.000
_cell.length_b   1.000
_cell.length_c   1.000
_cell.angle_alpha   90.00
_cell.angle_beta   90.00
_cell.angle_gamma   90.00
#
_symmetry.space_group_name_H-M   'P 1'
#
loop_
_entity.id
_entity.type
_entity.pdbx_description
1 polymer ?
#
loop_
_entity_poly.entity_id
_entity_poly.type
_entity_poly.pdbx_seq_one_letter_code
_entity_poly.pdbx_strand_id
1 'polypeptide(L)'
;MYYDVVIVGAGPGGSIAAKTLDDSNLSVCLIDAKPKEKIGEKVCGDAVGKEFFDFLHEKINLDYPDEEVKDRIDGIKVVVFGFECFK
;
A
#
# COMPACT_ATOMS: atom_id res chain seq x y z
N MET A 1 -17.81 -15.23 17.40
CA MET A 1 -17.52 -13.79 17.41
C MET A 1 -18.30 -13.16 16.28
N TYR A 2 -18.86 -11.98 16.51
CA TYR A 2 -19.52 -11.18 15.47
C TYR A 2 -18.70 -9.90 15.28
N TYR A 3 -18.47 -9.53 14.03
CA TYR A 3 -17.79 -8.32 13.63
C TYR A 3 -18.68 -7.58 12.63
N ASP A 4 -18.65 -6.25 12.69
CA ASP A 4 -19.35 -5.41 11.71
C ASP A 4 -18.63 -5.43 10.36
N VAL A 5 -17.29 -5.52 10.39
CA VAL A 5 -16.44 -5.58 9.19
C VAL A 5 -15.38 -6.67 9.35
N VAL A 6 -15.24 -7.51 8.33
CA VAL A 6 -14.13 -8.47 8.21
C VAL A 6 -13.31 -8.13 6.97
N ILE A 7 -12.03 -7.86 7.17
CA ILE A 7 -11.06 -7.55 6.13
C ILE A 7 -10.16 -8.76 5.94
N VAL A 8 -10.17 -9.32 4.73
CA VAL A 8 -9.40 -10.52 4.38
C VAL A 8 -8.18 -10.14 3.55
N GLY A 9 -7.00 -10.29 4.14
CA GLY A 9 -5.70 -9.93 3.61
C GLY A 9 -5.16 -8.64 4.24
N ALA A 10 -4.01 -8.70 4.89
CA ALA A 10 -3.34 -7.60 5.59
C ALA A 10 -2.21 -6.96 4.76
N GLY A 11 -2.24 -7.10 3.43
CA GLY A 11 -1.40 -6.32 2.53
C GLY A 11 -1.74 -4.81 2.57
N PRO A 12 -1.13 -3.99 1.69
CA PRO A 12 -1.34 -2.54 1.69
C PRO A 12 -2.82 -2.13 1.66
N GLY A 13 -3.63 -2.75 0.80
CA GLY A 13 -5.06 -2.42 0.71
C GLY A 13 -5.85 -2.73 1.97
N GLY A 14 -5.64 -3.91 2.58
CA GLY A 14 -6.38 -4.30 3.78
C GLY A 14 -5.91 -3.57 5.04
N SER A 15 -4.61 -3.31 5.15
CA SER A 15 -4.05 -2.52 6.26
C SER A 15 -4.49 -1.06 6.19
N ILE A 16 -4.54 -0.45 5.00
CA ILE A 16 -5.10 0.89 4.81
C ILE A 16 -6.60 0.91 5.12
N ALA A 17 -7.36 -0.10 4.67
CA ALA A 17 -8.79 -0.20 4.98
C ALA A 17 -9.03 -0.32 6.49
N ALA A 18 -8.24 -1.15 7.18
CA ALA A 18 -8.30 -1.28 8.62
C ALA A 18 -7.97 0.04 9.31
N LYS A 19 -6.90 0.73 8.89
CA LYS A 19 -6.52 2.04 9.44
C LYS A 19 -7.58 3.12 9.21
N THR A 20 -8.27 3.07 8.08
CA THR A 20 -9.36 4.01 7.77
C THR A 20 -10.55 3.83 8.72
N LEU A 21 -10.74 2.64 9.27
CA LEU A 21 -11.83 2.31 10.20
C LEU A 21 -11.41 2.39 11.68
N ASP A 22 -10.17 2.77 11.98
CA ASP A 22 -9.58 2.78 13.34
C ASP A 22 -10.38 3.65 14.31
N ASP A 23 -10.86 4.82 13.85
CA ASP A 23 -11.67 5.76 14.63
C ASP A 23 -13.19 5.55 14.47
N SER A 24 -13.61 4.44 13.86
CA SER A 24 -15.02 4.10 13.73
C SER A 24 -15.57 3.42 14.99
N ASN A 25 -16.89 3.45 15.18
CA ASN A 25 -17.55 2.67 16.23
C ASN A 25 -17.88 1.24 15.78
N LEU A 26 -17.11 0.69 14.83
CA LEU A 26 -17.33 -0.63 14.26
C LEU A 26 -16.34 -1.63 14.86
N SER A 27 -16.82 -2.85 15.09
CA SER A 27 -15.97 -3.99 15.41
C SER A 27 -15.34 -4.53 14.11
N VAL A 28 -14.02 -4.35 13.97
CA VAL A 28 -13.27 -4.72 12.75
C VAL A 28 -12.36 -5.91 13.01
N CYS A 29 -12.37 -6.89 12.10
CA CYS A 29 -11.45 -8.03 12.10
C CYS A 29 -10.57 -7.98 10.86
N LEU A 30 -9.26 -7.78 11.03
CA LEU A 30 -8.27 -7.94 9.96
C LEU A 30 -7.61 -9.32 10.10
N ILE A 31 -7.66 -10.12 9.03
CA ILE A 31 -7.03 -11.45 9.01
C ILE A 31 -6.12 -11.59 7.79
N ASP A 32 -5.05 -12.38 7.94
CA ASP A 32 -4.18 -12.78 6.84
C ASP A 32 -3.83 -14.27 6.99
N ALA A 33 -3.52 -14.93 5.87
CA ALA A 33 -3.07 -16.32 5.89
C ALA A 33 -1.60 -16.44 6.31
N LYS A 34 -0.80 -15.37 6.14
CA LYS A 34 0.60 -15.33 6.54
C LYS A 34 0.73 -15.07 8.05
N PRO A 35 1.78 -15.59 8.69
CA PRO A 35 2.15 -15.14 10.03
C PRO A 35 2.48 -13.65 10.00
N LYS A 36 2.28 -12.97 11.15
CA LYS A 36 2.37 -11.51 11.26
C LYS A 36 3.70 -10.97 10.72
N GLU A 37 4.79 -11.65 10.99
CA GLU A 37 6.15 -11.27 10.62
C GLU A 37 6.39 -11.33 9.11
N LYS A 38 5.53 -12.04 8.37
CA LYS A 38 5.60 -12.20 6.90
C LYS A 38 4.51 -11.43 6.17
N ILE A 39 3.67 -10.67 6.87
CA ILE A 39 2.70 -9.78 6.23
C ILE A 39 3.48 -8.73 5.42
N GLY A 40 3.06 -8.50 4.18
CA GLY A 40 3.79 -7.63 3.24
C GLY A 40 4.85 -8.34 2.40
N GLU A 41 5.33 -9.53 2.80
CA GLU A 41 6.28 -10.31 2.00
C GLU A 41 5.60 -10.91 0.75
N LYS A 42 5.50 -10.14 -0.34
CA LYS A 42 5.03 -10.62 -1.64
C LYS A 42 6.03 -10.24 -2.73
N VAL A 43 5.96 -10.93 -3.86
CA VAL A 43 6.68 -10.48 -5.06
C VAL A 43 6.10 -9.14 -5.51
N CYS A 44 6.95 -8.12 -5.58
CA CYS A 44 6.61 -6.73 -5.81
C CYS A 44 7.79 -6.00 -6.44
N GLY A 45 7.54 -4.87 -7.11
CA GLY A 45 8.59 -3.95 -7.52
C GLY A 45 8.94 -2.89 -6.48
N ASP A 46 8.17 -2.82 -5.38
CA ASP A 46 8.30 -1.88 -4.25
C ASP A 46 8.38 -0.38 -4.58
N ALA A 47 8.15 -0.03 -5.85
CA ALA A 47 8.02 1.33 -6.31
C ALA A 47 6.58 1.82 -6.11
N VAL A 48 6.44 2.93 -5.37
CA VAL A 48 5.18 3.63 -5.14
C VAL A 48 5.43 5.14 -5.20
N GLY A 49 4.51 5.88 -5.82
CA GLY A 49 4.61 7.33 -5.93
C GLY A 49 4.43 8.02 -4.57
N LYS A 50 5.19 9.11 -4.33
CA LYS A 50 5.10 9.89 -3.08
C LYS A 50 3.68 10.45 -2.88
N GLU A 51 3.02 10.86 -3.96
CA GLU A 51 1.64 11.35 -3.96
C GLU A 51 0.63 10.41 -3.26
N PHE A 52 0.87 9.10 -3.23
CA PHE A 52 0.01 8.18 -2.46
C PHE A 52 0.18 8.38 -0.95
N PHE A 53 1.41 8.61 -0.47
CA PHE A 53 1.64 8.90 0.95
C PHE A 53 1.13 10.29 1.31
N ASP A 54 1.27 11.27 0.41
CA ASP A 54 0.69 12.61 0.62
C ASP A 54 -0.84 12.51 0.80
N PHE A 55 -1.50 11.74 -0.06
CA PHE A 55 -2.94 11.47 0.06
C PHE A 55 -3.30 10.75 1.37
N LEU A 56 -2.57 9.71 1.74
CA LEU A 56 -2.86 8.95 2.97
C LEU A 56 -2.58 9.77 4.23
N HIS A 57 -1.55 10.61 4.23
CA HIS A 57 -1.28 11.54 5.31
C HIS A 57 -2.46 12.52 5.48
N GLU A 58 -2.94 13.12 4.39
CA GLU A 58 -4.08 14.05 4.43
C GLU A 58 -5.38 13.36 4.88
N LYS A 59 -5.64 12.12 4.43
CA LYS A 59 -6.94 11.46 4.66
C LYS A 59 -7.04 10.69 5.97
N ILE A 60 -5.97 10.03 6.39
CA ILE A 60 -6.00 9.09 7.51
C ILE A 60 -4.84 9.31 8.49
N ASN A 61 -4.15 10.45 8.38
CA ASN A 61 -3.01 10.82 9.23
C ASN A 61 -1.95 9.70 9.31
N LEU A 62 -1.66 9.08 8.16
CA LEU A 62 -0.59 8.09 8.07
C LEU A 62 0.76 8.80 8.02
N ASP A 63 1.71 8.37 8.84
CA ASP A 63 3.07 8.89 8.82
C ASP A 63 3.80 8.49 7.54
N TYR A 64 4.76 9.31 7.13
CA TYR A 64 5.63 8.98 6.01
C TYR A 64 6.59 7.85 6.40
N PRO A 65 6.79 6.84 5.53
CA PRO A 65 7.62 5.69 5.83
C PRO A 65 9.12 5.97 5.60
N ASP A 66 9.66 7.00 6.24
CA ASP A 66 11.04 7.45 5.98
C ASP A 66 12.10 6.40 6.38
N GLU A 67 11.81 5.53 7.37
CA GLU A 67 12.71 4.45 7.79
C GLU A 67 12.64 3.23 6.85
N GLU A 68 11.46 2.96 6.28
CA GLU A 68 11.21 1.82 5.40
C GLU A 68 11.59 2.10 3.94
N VAL A 69 11.71 3.38 3.56
CA VAL A 69 12.14 3.79 2.22
C VAL A 69 13.62 3.46 2.02
N LYS A 70 13.87 2.39 1.26
CA LYS A 70 15.23 1.98 0.88
C LYS A 70 15.89 2.94 -0.10
N ASP A 71 15.14 3.49 -1.06
CA ASP A 71 15.67 4.35 -2.12
C ASP A 71 14.62 5.35 -2.60
N ARG A 72 15.05 6.55 -3.02
CA ARG A 72 14.18 7.59 -3.56
C ARG A 72 14.39 7.70 -5.07
N ILE A 73 13.31 7.53 -5.82
CA ILE A 73 13.34 7.47 -7.29
C ILE A 73 12.85 8.80 -7.85
N ASP A 74 13.69 9.48 -8.63
CA ASP A 74 13.35 10.78 -9.23
C ASP A 74 12.46 10.67 -10.48
N GLY A 75 12.42 9.50 -11.11
CA GLY A 75 11.61 9.28 -12.30
C GLY A 75 11.81 7.93 -12.96
N ILE A 76 11.08 7.71 -14.05
CA ILE A 76 11.09 6.46 -14.82
C ILE A 76 11.59 6.75 -16.23
N LYS A 77 12.63 6.04 -16.66
CA LYS A 77 13.08 6.07 -18.07
C LYS A 77 12.33 5.00 -18.86
N VAL A 78 11.42 5.43 -19.71
CA VAL A 78 10.73 4.54 -20.66
C VAL A 78 11.61 4.37 -21.89
N VAL A 79 12.06 3.14 -22.14
CA VAL A 79 12.85 2.80 -23.33
C VAL A 79 11.95 2.06 -24.30
N VAL A 80 11.82 2.60 -25.51
CA VAL A 80 11.04 1.97 -26.59
C VAL A 80 12.02 1.46 -27.65
N PHE A 81 11.96 0.17 -27.95
CA PHE A 81 12.73 -0.46 -29.03
C PHE A 81 11.80 -0.70 -30.22
N GLY A 82 12.17 -0.18 -31.40
CA GLY A 82 11.45 -0.43 -32.64
C GLY A 82 10.27 0.52 -32.89
N PHE A 83 10.57 1.77 -33.18
CA PHE A 83 9.80 2.52 -34.18
C PHE A 83 10.79 2.95 -35.27
N GLU A 84 10.89 2.16 -36.34
CA GLU A 84 10.87 2.81 -37.65
C GLU A 84 9.55 3.58 -37.65
N CYS A 85 9.63 4.88 -37.37
CA CYS A 85 8.49 5.75 -37.57
C CYS A 85 8.14 5.58 -39.04
N PHE A 86 6.99 4.97 -39.32
CA PHE A 86 6.42 4.93 -40.66
C PHE A 86 6.37 6.37 -41.17
N LYS A 87 7.31 6.69 -42.08
CA LYS A 87 7.42 7.86 -42.97
C LYS A 87 7.17 9.24 -42.37
#